data_AF-C4QW68-F1
#
_entry.id   AF-C4QW68-F1
#
_cell.length_a   1.000
_cell.length_b   1.000
_cell.length_c   1.000
_cell.angle_alpha   90.00
_cell.angle_beta   90.00
_cell.angle_gamma   90.00
#
_symmetry.space_group_name_H-M   'P 1'
#
loop_
_entity.id
_entity.type
_entity.pdbx_description
1 polymer ?
#
loop_
_entity_poly.entity_id
_entity_poly.type
_entity_poly.pdbx_seq_one_letter_code
_entity_poly.pdbx_strand_id
1 'polypeptide(L)'
;MEQQSELFRQFLEPDSLSLVLSDWDGTITKEDTIPLVFEALRLDKPEGYPWDFKYFQKLYMDRFKKLFEVHLPNHEFKHRDTMEKEIEFQKYFGEFVEMKTKIDVIKLNCFHGVHVNSFNKQVENLVIHEGFPEVLQKLRDRNIGFGVISVNWTQKIIEAYLRSIGFDPVPNEIMMIGNDFEFDEDGYCLGTLRDDGITTGYDKMVKVVEIKSRLNGGKVLYVGDSSVDCLAMLKADKGVVIRGGSASEALRKLGQEVLEIKQLDSDNIKDIRFVAVDNWTDLEKCLDIQDSIVFQGDRP
;
A
#
# COMPACT_ATOMS: atom_id res chain seq x y z
N MET A 1 15.42 17.65 -16.92
CA MET A 1 14.73 17.37 -15.64
C MET A 1 13.33 17.98 -15.70
N GLU A 2 13.22 19.29 -15.96
CA GLU A 2 11.94 20.01 -16.07
C GLU A 2 10.96 19.43 -17.11
N GLN A 3 11.43 19.14 -18.33
CA GLN A 3 10.60 18.50 -19.37
C GLN A 3 10.04 17.13 -18.95
N GLN A 4 10.82 16.34 -18.21
CA GLN A 4 10.42 15.00 -17.76
C GLN A 4 9.42 15.06 -16.60
N SER A 5 9.59 16.04 -15.70
CA SER A 5 8.60 16.34 -14.67
C SER A 5 7.27 16.83 -15.26
N GLU A 6 7.31 17.62 -16.33
CA GLU A 6 6.11 18.06 -17.04
C GLU A 6 5.40 16.91 -17.75
N LEU A 7 6.14 16.01 -18.40
CA LEU A 7 5.57 14.78 -18.95
C LEU A 7 4.97 13.91 -17.84
N PHE A 8 5.66 13.72 -16.71
CA PHE A 8 5.06 12.95 -15.62
C PHE A 8 3.82 13.62 -15.02
N ARG A 9 3.78 14.96 -14.95
CA ARG A 9 2.59 15.72 -14.57
C ARG A 9 1.43 15.51 -15.56
N GLN A 10 1.70 15.55 -16.85
CA GLN A 10 0.71 15.23 -17.89
C GLN A 10 0.21 13.79 -17.80
N PHE A 11 1.06 12.85 -17.39
CA PHE A 11 0.64 11.49 -17.08
C PHE A 11 -0.22 11.45 -15.82
N LEU A 12 0.09 12.18 -14.76
CA LEU A 12 -0.74 12.15 -13.54
C LEU A 12 -2.11 12.81 -13.74
N GLU A 13 -2.17 13.84 -14.58
CA GLU A 13 -3.33 14.73 -14.74
C GLU A 13 -3.91 15.19 -13.39
N PRO A 14 -3.13 15.90 -12.54
CA PRO A 14 -3.50 16.19 -11.15
C PRO A 14 -4.87 16.82 -10.97
N ASP A 15 -5.28 17.68 -11.91
CA ASP A 15 -6.56 18.39 -11.84
C ASP A 15 -7.77 17.48 -12.14
N SER A 16 -7.54 16.26 -12.62
CA SER A 16 -8.55 15.22 -12.81
C SER A 16 -8.55 14.16 -11.70
N LEU A 17 -7.54 14.15 -10.83
CA LEU A 17 -7.45 13.21 -9.72
C LEU A 17 -8.42 13.60 -8.61
N SER A 18 -9.13 12.60 -8.08
CA SER A 18 -9.98 12.79 -6.91
C SER A 18 -9.54 11.95 -5.72
N LEU A 19 -8.77 10.90 -5.97
CA LEU A 19 -8.29 10.00 -4.92
C LEU A 19 -6.95 9.38 -5.31
N VAL A 20 -6.01 9.39 -4.37
CA VAL A 20 -4.79 8.60 -4.41
C VAL A 20 -4.90 7.50 -3.36
N LEU A 21 -4.78 6.25 -3.80
CA LEU A 21 -4.69 5.08 -2.94
C LEU A 21 -3.25 4.58 -2.93
N SER A 22 -2.79 4.09 -1.79
CA SER A 22 -1.41 3.62 -1.64
C SER A 22 -1.35 2.34 -0.83
N ASP A 23 -0.41 1.46 -1.19
CA ASP A 23 0.12 0.51 -0.21
C ASP A 23 0.94 1.22 0.88
N TRP A 24 1.22 0.51 1.96
CA TRP A 24 2.04 0.95 3.07
C TRP A 24 3.48 0.41 2.98
N ASP A 25 3.64 -0.90 3.15
CA ASP A 25 4.94 -1.57 3.24
C ASP A 25 5.66 -1.57 1.89
N GLY A 26 6.92 -1.11 1.83
CA GLY A 26 7.68 -1.01 0.57
C GLY A 26 7.24 0.12 -0.37
N THR A 27 6.19 0.84 -0.02
CA THR A 27 5.60 1.92 -0.83
C THR A 27 5.65 3.26 -0.10
N ILE A 28 4.99 3.39 1.06
CA ILE A 28 5.14 4.56 1.93
C ILE A 28 6.37 4.38 2.82
N THR A 29 6.53 3.19 3.41
CA THR A 29 7.76 2.82 4.12
C THR A 29 8.76 2.22 3.14
N LYS A 30 10.06 2.37 3.42
CA LYS A 30 11.13 1.74 2.63
C LYS A 30 11.23 0.23 2.87
N GLU A 31 10.65 -0.26 3.96
CA GLU A 31 10.80 -1.64 4.44
C GLU A 31 9.47 -2.19 4.96
N ASP A 32 9.38 -3.53 5.03
CA ASP A 32 8.28 -4.24 5.68
C ASP A 32 8.23 -3.93 7.18
N THR A 33 7.06 -3.54 7.68
CA THR A 33 6.83 -3.15 9.07
C THR A 33 6.19 -4.24 9.93
N ILE A 34 5.87 -5.43 9.40
CA ILE A 34 5.47 -6.60 10.21
C ILE A 34 6.48 -6.91 11.33
N PRO A 35 7.81 -6.84 11.12
CA PRO A 35 8.77 -6.99 12.23
C PRO A 35 8.48 -6.04 13.40
N LEU A 36 8.09 -4.79 13.12
CA LEU A 36 7.78 -3.80 14.15
C LEU A 36 6.52 -4.15 14.93
N VAL A 37 5.53 -4.79 14.29
CA VAL A 37 4.35 -5.34 14.99
C VAL A 37 4.79 -6.33 16.07
N PHE A 38 5.79 -7.17 15.79
CA PHE A 38 6.36 -8.10 16.78
C PHE A 38 7.33 -7.44 17.76
N GLU A 39 7.95 -6.31 17.44
CA GLU A 39 8.69 -5.54 18.44
C GLU A 39 7.74 -4.89 19.45
N ALA A 40 6.54 -4.47 19.04
CA ALA A 40 5.50 -3.99 19.97
C ALA A 40 5.13 -5.07 21.00
N LEU A 41 5.03 -6.33 20.57
CA LEU A 41 4.81 -7.47 21.46
C LEU A 41 5.89 -7.55 22.56
N ARG A 42 7.17 -7.31 22.24
CA ARG A 42 8.26 -7.41 23.21
C ARG A 42 8.24 -6.33 24.29
N LEU A 43 7.54 -5.22 24.06
CA LEU A 43 7.43 -4.13 25.04
C LEU A 43 6.54 -4.50 26.24
N ASP A 44 5.53 -5.37 26.02
CA ASP A 44 4.55 -5.74 27.05
C ASP A 44 4.71 -7.19 27.54
N LYS A 45 5.48 -8.02 26.83
CA LYS A 45 5.70 -9.42 27.20
C LYS A 45 6.93 -9.58 28.08
N PRO A 46 6.93 -10.59 28.98
CA PRO A 46 8.09 -10.87 29.80
C PRO A 46 9.29 -11.28 28.93
N GLU A 47 10.49 -11.04 29.45
CA GLU A 47 11.73 -11.53 28.85
C GLU A 47 11.64 -13.05 28.62
N GLY A 48 12.05 -13.50 27.43
CA GLY A 48 11.98 -14.91 27.05
C GLY A 48 10.62 -15.37 26.52
N TYR A 49 9.68 -14.45 26.21
CA TYR A 49 8.44 -14.80 25.52
C TYR A 49 8.74 -15.59 24.22
N PRO A 50 8.14 -16.78 24.01
CA PRO A 50 8.62 -17.73 23.00
C PRO A 50 8.23 -17.38 21.56
N TRP A 51 7.28 -16.47 21.36
CA TRP A 51 6.75 -16.13 20.05
C TRP A 51 7.29 -14.78 19.59
N ASP A 52 7.98 -14.78 18.46
CA ASP A 52 8.54 -13.57 17.85
C ASP A 52 8.38 -13.58 16.32
N PHE A 53 8.82 -12.51 15.68
CA PHE A 53 8.77 -12.40 14.22
C PHE A 53 9.47 -13.58 13.52
N LYS A 54 10.63 -14.02 14.00
CA LYS A 54 11.41 -15.09 13.36
C LYS A 54 10.65 -16.41 13.36
N TYR A 55 9.95 -16.72 14.45
CA TYR A 55 9.10 -17.91 14.53
C TYR A 55 8.02 -17.90 13.45
N PHE A 56 7.25 -16.81 13.32
CA PHE A 56 6.16 -16.72 12.35
C PHE A 56 6.65 -16.53 10.91
N GLN A 57 7.75 -15.82 10.71
CA GLN A 57 8.42 -15.72 9.42
C GLN A 57 8.84 -17.12 8.92
N LYS A 58 9.37 -17.97 9.80
CA LYS A 58 9.69 -19.36 9.44
C LYS A 58 8.44 -20.14 9.01
N LEU A 59 7.34 -20.04 9.77
CA LEU A 59 6.08 -20.72 9.42
C LEU A 59 5.53 -20.23 8.07
N TYR A 60 5.56 -18.92 7.85
CA TYR A 60 5.18 -18.30 6.60
C TYR A 60 6.03 -18.81 5.44
N MET A 61 7.36 -18.82 5.58
CA MET A 61 8.27 -19.29 4.52
C MET A 61 8.13 -20.80 4.25
N ASP A 62 7.91 -21.61 5.29
CA ASP A 62 7.64 -23.04 5.13
C ASP A 62 6.35 -23.28 4.32
N ARG A 63 5.29 -22.48 4.58
CA ARG A 63 4.03 -22.52 3.81
C ARG A 63 4.20 -22.02 2.38
N PHE A 64 4.90 -20.89 2.21
CA PHE A 64 5.22 -20.32 0.92
C PHE A 64 5.97 -21.36 0.06
N LYS A 65 7.01 -21.97 0.61
CA LYS A 65 7.75 -23.04 -0.07
C LYS A 65 6.84 -24.20 -0.47
N LYS A 66 6.00 -24.68 0.46
CA LYS A 66 5.03 -25.76 0.18
C LYS A 66 4.05 -25.38 -0.93
N LEU A 67 3.56 -24.15 -0.94
CA LEU A 67 2.69 -23.65 -1.99
C LEU A 67 3.38 -23.81 -3.35
N PHE A 68 4.58 -23.27 -3.51
CA PHE A 68 5.28 -23.27 -4.80
C PHE A 68 5.80 -24.64 -5.24
N GLU A 69 6.25 -25.48 -4.31
CA GLU A 69 6.84 -26.79 -4.64
C GLU A 69 5.81 -27.91 -4.79
N VAL A 70 4.71 -27.86 -4.05
CA VAL A 70 3.75 -28.98 -3.94
C VAL A 70 2.41 -28.63 -4.56
N HIS A 71 1.86 -27.46 -4.26
CA HIS A 71 0.49 -27.13 -4.66
C HIS A 71 0.44 -26.48 -6.04
N LEU A 72 1.17 -25.38 -6.23
CA LEU A 72 1.13 -24.54 -7.42
C LEU A 72 1.45 -25.26 -8.74
N PRO A 73 2.41 -26.22 -8.84
CA PRO A 73 2.73 -26.89 -10.11
C PRO A 73 1.54 -27.59 -10.76
N ASN A 74 0.56 -27.99 -9.95
CA ASN A 74 -0.66 -28.70 -10.36
C ASN A 74 -1.81 -27.77 -10.74
N HIS A 75 -1.60 -26.45 -10.73
CA HIS A 75 -2.62 -25.46 -11.07
C HIS A 75 -2.28 -24.72 -12.37
N GLU A 76 -3.31 -24.47 -13.20
CA GLU A 76 -3.16 -23.71 -14.44
C GLU A 76 -2.75 -22.24 -14.19
N PHE A 77 -3.14 -21.70 -13.03
CA PHE A 77 -2.84 -20.32 -12.64
C PHE A 77 -1.38 -20.09 -12.19
N LYS A 78 -0.53 -21.11 -12.18
CA LYS A 78 0.90 -21.00 -11.79
C LYS A 78 1.69 -19.98 -12.60
N HIS A 79 1.30 -19.75 -13.85
CA HIS A 79 2.00 -18.86 -14.77
C HIS A 79 1.73 -17.39 -14.50
N ARG A 80 0.59 -17.06 -13.86
CA ARG A 80 0.24 -15.69 -13.46
C ARG A 80 0.36 -14.68 -14.62
N ASP A 81 -0.02 -15.11 -15.82
CA ASP A 81 0.14 -14.39 -17.09
C ASP A 81 -1.17 -13.78 -17.63
N THR A 82 -2.29 -14.01 -16.92
CA THR A 82 -3.56 -13.35 -17.18
C THR A 82 -4.16 -12.83 -15.88
N MET A 83 -5.08 -11.86 -15.97
CA MET A 83 -5.74 -11.29 -14.81
C MET A 83 -6.50 -12.37 -14.01
N GLU A 84 -7.17 -13.29 -14.69
CA GLU A 84 -7.93 -14.38 -14.07
C GLU A 84 -7.00 -15.31 -13.30
N LYS A 85 -5.87 -15.68 -13.88
CA LYS A 85 -4.87 -16.53 -13.21
C LYS A 85 -4.22 -15.81 -12.03
N GLU A 86 -3.93 -14.52 -12.15
CA GLU A 86 -3.40 -13.75 -11.02
C GLU A 86 -4.41 -13.68 -9.87
N ILE A 87 -5.70 -13.46 -10.17
CA ILE A 87 -6.78 -13.48 -9.17
C ILE A 87 -6.83 -14.85 -8.45
N GLU A 88 -6.84 -15.95 -9.21
CA GLU A 88 -6.91 -17.29 -8.61
C GLU A 88 -5.66 -17.61 -7.81
N PHE A 89 -4.47 -17.20 -8.27
CA PHE A 89 -3.24 -17.32 -7.50
C PHE A 89 -3.32 -16.54 -6.18
N GLN A 90 -3.76 -15.27 -6.21
CA GLN A 90 -3.83 -14.43 -5.01
C GLN A 90 -4.82 -14.99 -3.98
N LYS A 91 -6.00 -15.45 -4.40
CA LYS A 91 -6.96 -16.12 -3.51
C LYS A 91 -6.35 -17.37 -2.86
N TYR A 92 -5.73 -18.23 -3.67
CA TYR A 92 -5.14 -19.47 -3.20
C TYR A 92 -3.94 -19.22 -2.26
N PHE A 93 -3.12 -18.23 -2.58
CA PHE A 93 -2.03 -17.75 -1.74
C PHE A 93 -2.55 -17.24 -0.39
N GLY A 94 -3.61 -16.44 -0.40
CA GLY A 94 -4.26 -15.92 0.80
C GLY A 94 -4.76 -17.02 1.73
N GLU A 95 -5.44 -18.03 1.17
CA GLU A 95 -5.95 -19.16 1.94
C GLU A 95 -4.82 -20.03 2.49
N PHE A 96 -3.79 -20.30 1.70
CA PHE A 96 -2.79 -21.31 2.04
C PHE A 96 -1.63 -20.77 2.89
N VAL A 97 -1.26 -19.50 2.72
CA VAL A 97 -0.06 -18.92 3.34
C VAL A 97 -0.44 -17.86 4.36
N GLU A 98 -1.08 -16.77 3.93
CA GLU A 98 -1.34 -15.59 4.74
C GLU A 98 -2.31 -15.88 5.89
N MET A 99 -3.53 -16.35 5.58
CA MET A 99 -4.56 -16.61 6.58
C MET A 99 -4.13 -17.68 7.57
N LYS A 100 -3.46 -18.74 7.12
CA LYS A 100 -2.97 -19.77 8.04
C LYS A 100 -1.90 -19.27 8.99
N THR A 101 -1.12 -18.26 8.61
CA THR A 101 -0.13 -17.64 9.48
C THR A 101 -0.80 -16.72 10.50
N LYS A 102 -1.76 -15.89 10.07
CA LYS A 102 -2.58 -15.08 10.98
C LYS A 102 -3.35 -15.94 11.99
N ILE A 103 -3.94 -17.05 11.54
CA ILE A 103 -4.67 -18.00 12.39
C ILE A 103 -3.77 -18.62 13.46
N ASP A 104 -2.51 -18.95 13.15
CA ASP A 104 -1.60 -19.51 14.16
C ASP A 104 -1.30 -18.49 15.26
N VAL A 105 -1.08 -17.22 14.89
CA VAL A 105 -0.83 -16.13 15.83
C VAL A 105 -2.01 -15.94 16.78
N ILE A 106 -3.23 -15.96 16.24
CA ILE A 106 -4.48 -15.86 17.02
C ILE A 106 -4.63 -17.08 17.94
N LYS A 107 -4.44 -18.30 17.42
CA LYS A 107 -4.55 -19.54 18.22
C LYS A 107 -3.56 -19.59 19.38
N LEU A 108 -2.38 -19.01 19.20
CA LEU A 108 -1.35 -18.92 20.22
C LEU A 108 -1.57 -17.74 21.18
N ASN A 109 -2.62 -16.92 20.96
CA ASN A 109 -2.92 -15.71 21.72
C ASN A 109 -1.69 -14.79 21.87
N CYS A 110 -0.88 -14.67 20.82
CA CYS A 110 0.42 -13.99 20.91
C CYS A 110 0.27 -12.56 21.40
N PHE A 111 -0.65 -11.81 20.79
CA PHE A 111 -0.85 -10.39 21.08
C PHE A 111 -1.83 -10.12 22.21
N HIS A 112 -2.46 -11.13 22.80
CA HIS A 112 -3.41 -10.94 23.91
C HIS A 112 -2.75 -10.20 25.07
N GLY A 113 -3.32 -9.09 25.54
CA GLY A 113 -2.77 -8.26 26.62
C GLY A 113 -1.62 -7.34 26.20
N VAL A 114 -1.28 -7.22 24.92
CA VAL A 114 -0.39 -6.15 24.41
C VAL A 114 -1.20 -4.86 24.34
N HIS A 115 -0.68 -3.78 24.91
CA HIS A 115 -1.36 -2.49 24.96
C HIS A 115 -1.16 -1.72 23.64
N VAL A 116 -2.18 -0.98 23.19
CA VAL A 116 -2.16 -0.21 21.93
C VAL A 116 -0.96 0.73 21.81
N ASN A 117 -0.55 1.33 22.93
CA ASN A 117 0.62 2.21 23.02
C ASN A 117 1.93 1.53 22.60
N SER A 118 2.06 0.22 22.73
CA SER A 118 3.26 -0.51 22.30
C SER A 118 3.39 -0.55 20.78
N PHE A 119 2.28 -0.58 20.05
CA PHE A 119 2.26 -0.39 18.60
C PHE A 119 2.55 1.07 18.23
N ASN A 120 1.93 2.03 18.94
CA ASN A 120 2.13 3.46 18.66
C ASN A 120 3.60 3.89 18.82
N LYS A 121 4.33 3.31 19.78
CA LYS A 121 5.76 3.55 19.97
C LYS A 121 6.63 3.13 18.78
N GLN A 122 6.16 2.22 17.93
CA GLN A 122 6.92 1.75 16.77
C GLN A 122 7.06 2.79 15.66
N VAL A 123 6.31 3.90 15.73
CA VAL A 123 6.44 5.02 14.79
C VAL A 123 7.88 5.55 14.73
N GLU A 124 8.59 5.55 15.86
CA GLU A 124 9.99 6.00 15.95
C GLU A 124 10.96 5.12 15.16
N ASN A 125 10.56 3.89 14.82
CA ASN A 125 11.37 2.91 14.09
C ASN A 125 11.02 2.84 12.60
N LEU A 126 10.08 3.67 12.13
CA LEU A 126 9.68 3.68 10.73
C LEU A 126 10.73 4.38 9.86
N VAL A 127 11.01 3.79 8.71
CA VAL A 127 11.79 4.42 7.65
C VAL A 127 10.85 4.73 6.49
N ILE A 128 10.58 6.01 6.28
CA ILE A 128 9.63 6.51 5.28
C ILE A 128 10.35 6.84 3.97
N HIS A 129 9.71 6.59 2.83
CA HIS A 129 10.19 7.10 1.54
C HIS A 129 10.15 8.63 1.50
N GLU A 130 11.23 9.22 1.00
CA GLU A 130 11.35 10.68 0.84
C GLU A 130 10.23 11.24 -0.04
N GLY A 131 9.71 12.41 0.36
CA GLY A 131 8.64 13.12 -0.32
C GLY A 131 7.22 12.71 0.08
N PHE A 132 7.03 11.64 0.88
CA PHE A 132 5.69 11.19 1.24
C PHE A 132 4.89 12.23 2.07
N PRO A 133 5.43 12.80 3.18
CA PRO A 133 4.72 13.84 3.93
C PRO A 133 4.34 15.05 3.07
N GLU A 134 5.24 15.47 2.19
CA GLU A 134 5.05 16.60 1.28
C GLU A 134 3.97 16.31 0.23
N VAL A 135 3.94 15.10 -0.35
CA VAL A 135 2.86 14.68 -1.24
C VAL A 135 1.52 14.71 -0.51
N LEU A 136 1.46 14.17 0.71
CA LEU A 136 0.22 14.11 1.49
C LEU A 136 -0.32 15.52 1.80
N GLN A 137 0.56 16.47 2.13
CA GLN A 137 0.21 17.88 2.27
C GLN A 137 -0.33 18.47 0.96
N LYS A 138 0.35 18.27 -0.17
CA LYS A 138 -0.07 18.80 -1.48
C LYS A 138 -1.41 18.21 -1.93
N LEU A 139 -1.68 16.94 -1.62
CA LEU A 139 -2.98 16.31 -1.89
C LEU A 139 -4.09 16.99 -1.07
N ARG A 140 -3.86 17.22 0.23
CA ARG A 140 -4.78 17.98 1.09
C ARG A 140 -5.03 19.39 0.56
N ASP A 141 -3.98 20.13 0.20
CA ASP A 141 -4.11 21.51 -0.29
C ASP A 141 -4.89 21.59 -1.61
N ARG A 142 -4.82 20.54 -2.42
CA ARG A 142 -5.59 20.37 -3.66
C ARG A 142 -6.97 19.74 -3.46
N ASN A 143 -7.35 19.40 -2.23
CA ASN A 143 -8.59 18.68 -1.91
C ASN A 143 -8.73 17.36 -2.70
N ILE A 144 -7.61 16.65 -2.88
CA ILE A 144 -7.55 15.29 -3.45
C ILE A 144 -7.53 14.32 -2.27
N GLY A 145 -8.44 13.36 -2.25
CA GLY A 145 -8.49 12.37 -1.17
C GLY A 145 -7.24 11.49 -1.17
N PHE A 146 -6.89 10.99 0.02
CA PHE A 146 -5.82 10.00 0.18
C PHE A 146 -6.34 8.79 0.96
N GLY A 147 -5.86 7.60 0.60
CA GLY A 147 -6.16 6.37 1.33
C GLY A 147 -5.03 5.36 1.32
N VAL A 148 -4.92 4.60 2.41
CA VAL A 148 -3.99 3.49 2.56
C VAL A 148 -4.77 2.17 2.48
N ILE A 149 -4.31 1.26 1.62
CA ILE A 149 -4.83 -0.11 1.49
C ILE A 149 -3.68 -1.09 1.73
N SER A 150 -3.61 -1.64 2.95
CA SER A 150 -2.48 -2.45 3.41
C SER A 150 -2.90 -3.81 3.93
N VAL A 151 -2.11 -4.84 3.59
CA VAL A 151 -2.26 -6.20 4.14
C VAL A 151 -1.52 -6.39 5.47
N ASN A 152 -0.90 -5.32 6.01
CA ASN A 152 -0.28 -5.31 7.32
C ASN A 152 -1.27 -5.78 8.40
N TRP A 153 -0.75 -6.36 9.48
CA TRP A 153 -1.57 -7.01 10.50
C TRP A 153 -2.27 -6.03 11.43
N THR A 154 -1.77 -4.79 11.54
CA THR A 154 -2.41 -3.74 12.32
C THR A 154 -2.31 -2.38 11.64
N GLN A 155 -3.39 -1.61 11.74
CA GLN A 155 -3.41 -0.22 11.32
C GLN A 155 -2.75 0.70 12.37
N LYS A 156 -2.55 0.27 13.62
CA LYS A 156 -2.13 1.15 14.72
C LYS A 156 -0.80 1.86 14.49
N ILE A 157 0.17 1.17 13.90
CA ILE A 157 1.46 1.78 13.55
C ILE A 157 1.27 2.84 12.47
N ILE A 158 0.49 2.54 11.42
CA ILE A 158 0.20 3.45 10.32
C ILE A 158 -0.54 4.68 10.83
N GLU A 159 -1.59 4.47 11.63
CA GLU A 159 -2.38 5.56 12.19
C GLU A 159 -1.54 6.46 13.09
N ALA A 160 -0.70 5.89 13.95
CA ALA A 160 0.16 6.65 14.84
C ALA A 160 1.19 7.48 14.06
N TYR A 161 1.71 6.96 12.94
CA TYR A 161 2.58 7.71 12.04
C TYR A 161 1.84 8.86 11.36
N LEU A 162 0.66 8.61 10.77
CA LEU A 162 -0.11 9.67 10.13
C LEU A 162 -0.44 10.80 11.11
N ARG A 163 -0.82 10.47 12.35
CA ARG A 163 -1.05 11.47 13.41
C ARG A 163 0.22 12.23 13.79
N SER A 164 1.39 11.58 13.79
CA SER A 164 2.67 12.25 14.12
C SER A 164 3.08 13.29 13.08
N ILE A 165 2.64 13.15 11.84
CA ILE A 165 2.83 14.13 10.76
C ILE A 165 1.62 15.06 10.55
N GLY A 166 0.66 15.06 11.49
CA GLY A 166 -0.46 16.00 11.51
C GLY A 166 -1.65 15.64 10.60
N PHE A 167 -1.87 14.34 10.38
CA PHE A 167 -3.03 13.83 9.64
C PHE A 167 -3.85 12.85 10.48
N ASP A 168 -5.18 12.95 10.43
CA ASP A 168 -6.06 12.07 11.20
C ASP A 168 -6.70 10.97 10.31
N PRO A 169 -6.32 9.68 10.49
CA PRO A 169 -6.97 8.57 9.79
C PRO A 169 -8.44 8.42 10.21
N VAL A 170 -9.33 8.23 9.22
CA VAL A 170 -10.81 8.05 9.25
C VAL A 170 -11.55 8.37 10.57
N PRO A 171 -12.63 9.19 10.53
CA PRO A 171 -13.35 9.60 9.31
C PRO A 171 -12.87 10.90 8.68
N ASN A 172 -11.83 11.55 9.23
CA ASN A 172 -11.66 12.98 9.01
C ASN A 172 -10.78 13.35 7.82
N GLU A 173 -9.76 12.58 7.45
CA GLU A 173 -8.79 13.03 6.44
C GLU A 173 -8.21 11.93 5.54
N ILE A 174 -7.87 10.77 6.10
CA ILE A 174 -7.25 9.67 5.34
C ILE A 174 -8.08 8.41 5.45
N MET A 175 -8.42 7.80 4.31
CA MET A 175 -9.09 6.51 4.26
C MET A 175 -8.14 5.38 4.67
N MET A 176 -8.54 4.54 5.63
CA MET A 176 -7.74 3.41 6.10
C MET A 176 -8.44 2.09 5.83
N ILE A 177 -7.79 1.22 5.07
CA ILE A 177 -8.26 -0.15 4.79
C ILE A 177 -7.09 -1.11 5.05
N GLY A 178 -7.32 -2.05 5.96
CA GLY A 178 -6.28 -2.96 6.43
C GLY A 178 -6.75 -3.79 7.60
N ASN A 179 -5.88 -4.64 8.12
CA ASN A 179 -6.21 -5.46 9.30
C ASN A 179 -5.98 -4.67 10.57
N ASP A 180 -6.69 -5.04 11.63
CA ASP A 180 -6.37 -4.54 12.96
C ASP A 180 -6.69 -5.58 14.02
N PHE A 181 -6.06 -5.46 15.18
CA PHE A 181 -6.42 -6.23 16.35
C PHE A 181 -7.69 -5.66 16.99
N GLU A 182 -8.41 -6.51 17.72
CA GLU A 182 -9.48 -6.06 18.61
C GLU A 182 -8.87 -5.68 19.97
N PHE A 183 -9.34 -4.57 20.56
CA PHE A 183 -8.87 -4.05 21.83
C PHE A 183 -10.04 -3.87 22.79
N ASP A 184 -9.81 -4.03 24.09
CA ASP A 184 -10.78 -3.66 25.13
C ASP A 184 -10.84 -2.15 25.36
N GLU A 185 -11.72 -1.72 26.27
CA GLU A 185 -11.92 -0.30 26.61
C GLU A 185 -10.68 0.36 27.21
N ASP A 186 -9.79 -0.42 27.81
CA ASP A 186 -8.53 0.03 28.41
C ASP A 186 -7.36 0.01 27.41
N GLY A 187 -7.60 -0.42 26.16
CA GLY A 187 -6.62 -0.42 25.09
C GLY A 187 -5.71 -1.66 25.05
N TYR A 188 -6.08 -2.76 25.71
CA TYR A 188 -5.37 -4.03 25.64
C TYR A 188 -5.93 -4.93 24.53
N CYS A 189 -5.04 -5.52 23.75
CA CYS A 189 -5.41 -6.40 22.64
C CYS A 189 -6.07 -7.69 23.16
N LEU A 190 -7.19 -8.07 22.56
CA LEU A 190 -7.95 -9.26 22.92
C LEU A 190 -7.30 -10.56 22.39
N GLY A 191 -6.30 -10.45 21.51
CA GLY A 191 -5.62 -11.58 20.86
C GLY A 191 -6.25 -12.01 19.53
N THR A 192 -7.28 -11.30 19.08
CA THR A 192 -8.03 -11.54 17.84
C THR A 192 -7.83 -10.39 16.84
N LEU A 193 -8.10 -10.67 15.56
CA LEU A 193 -8.13 -9.67 14.49
C LEU A 193 -9.58 -9.34 14.14
N ARG A 194 -9.84 -8.11 13.66
CA ARG A 194 -11.14 -7.74 13.12
C ARG A 194 -11.49 -8.59 11.89
N ASP A 195 -12.79 -8.90 11.75
CA ASP A 195 -13.32 -9.73 10.66
C ASP A 195 -13.38 -9.01 9.29
N ASP A 196 -13.15 -7.70 9.25
CA ASP A 196 -13.23 -6.87 8.03
C ASP A 196 -11.87 -6.63 7.34
N GLY A 197 -10.84 -7.35 7.77
CA GLY A 197 -9.47 -7.23 7.27
C GLY A 197 -9.29 -7.67 5.81
N ILE A 198 -8.08 -7.43 5.29
CA ILE A 198 -7.66 -7.81 3.93
C ILE A 198 -6.38 -8.63 3.98
N THR A 199 -6.20 -9.53 3.02
CA THR A 199 -5.15 -10.55 3.09
C THR A 199 -4.21 -10.48 1.90
N THR A 200 -4.71 -10.20 0.70
CA THR A 200 -3.95 -10.34 -0.54
C THR A 200 -4.24 -9.21 -1.53
N GLY A 201 -3.53 -9.23 -2.65
CA GLY A 201 -3.79 -8.30 -3.75
C GLY A 201 -5.19 -8.40 -4.35
N TYR A 202 -5.83 -9.57 -4.24
CA TYR A 202 -7.23 -9.73 -4.64
C TYR A 202 -8.16 -8.89 -3.75
N ASP A 203 -7.93 -8.88 -2.44
CA ASP A 203 -8.74 -8.09 -1.51
C ASP A 203 -8.53 -6.59 -1.74
N LYS A 204 -7.28 -6.16 -1.98
CA LYS A 204 -6.98 -4.77 -2.37
C LYS A 204 -7.75 -4.37 -3.64
N MET A 205 -7.76 -5.23 -4.66
CA MET A 205 -8.52 -5.03 -5.89
C MET A 205 -10.02 -4.85 -5.64
N VAL A 206 -10.61 -5.72 -4.81
CA VAL A 206 -12.03 -5.61 -4.45
C VAL A 206 -12.31 -4.25 -3.79
N LYS A 207 -11.44 -3.80 -2.89
CA LYS A 207 -11.58 -2.50 -2.22
C LYS A 207 -11.45 -1.32 -3.17
N VAL A 208 -10.50 -1.35 -4.12
CA VAL A 208 -10.39 -0.32 -5.16
C VAL A 208 -11.68 -0.25 -6.00
N VAL A 209 -12.25 -1.40 -6.40
CA VAL A 209 -13.50 -1.44 -7.17
C VAL A 209 -14.67 -0.87 -6.36
N GLU A 210 -14.81 -1.27 -5.10
CA GLU A 210 -15.84 -0.75 -4.19
C GLU A 210 -15.73 0.77 -4.04
N ILE A 211 -14.53 1.30 -3.78
CA ILE A 211 -14.28 2.74 -3.65
C ILE A 211 -14.63 3.47 -4.94
N LYS A 212 -14.13 3.00 -6.09
CA LYS A 212 -14.39 3.63 -7.39
C LYS A 212 -15.88 3.71 -7.71
N SER A 213 -16.64 2.68 -7.37
CA SER A 213 -18.10 2.67 -7.59
C SER A 213 -18.86 3.73 -6.77
N ARG A 214 -18.25 4.26 -5.71
CA ARG A 214 -18.84 5.29 -4.83
C ARG A 214 -18.35 6.71 -5.16
N LEU A 215 -17.32 6.85 -5.98
CA LEU A 215 -16.81 8.15 -6.41
C LEU A 215 -17.72 8.75 -7.49
N ASN A 216 -18.17 9.98 -7.27
CA ASN A 216 -18.99 10.73 -8.22
C ASN A 216 -18.14 11.41 -9.30
N GLY A 217 -17.37 10.61 -10.03
CA GLY A 217 -16.40 11.08 -11.03
C GLY A 217 -14.99 11.26 -10.47
N GLY A 218 -14.07 11.72 -11.35
CA GLY A 218 -12.64 11.85 -11.05
C GLY A 218 -11.85 10.57 -11.25
N LYS A 219 -10.53 10.71 -11.36
CA LYS A 219 -9.60 9.59 -11.54
C LYS A 219 -9.04 9.12 -10.20
N VAL A 220 -8.86 7.81 -10.11
CA VAL A 220 -8.17 7.14 -9.00
C VAL A 220 -6.76 6.74 -9.44
N LEU A 221 -5.78 7.22 -8.69
CA LEU A 221 -4.40 6.78 -8.77
C LEU A 221 -4.15 5.70 -7.72
N TYR A 222 -3.47 4.62 -8.08
CA TYR A 222 -2.96 3.65 -7.09
C TYR A 222 -1.43 3.63 -7.10
N VAL A 223 -0.82 3.71 -5.92
CA VAL A 223 0.63 3.66 -5.72
C VAL A 223 0.99 2.39 -4.96
N GLY A 224 1.99 1.65 -5.44
CA GLY A 224 2.43 0.39 -4.83
C GLY A 224 3.79 -0.03 -5.37
N ASP A 225 4.43 -1.03 -4.77
CA ASP A 225 5.76 -1.51 -5.17
C ASP A 225 5.76 -2.99 -5.55
N SER A 226 4.77 -3.75 -5.10
CA SER A 226 4.83 -5.21 -5.08
C SER A 226 3.83 -5.90 -6.00
N SER A 227 4.02 -7.20 -6.25
CA SER A 227 3.07 -7.99 -7.03
C SER A 227 1.67 -8.08 -6.41
N VAL A 228 1.52 -7.85 -5.09
CA VAL A 228 0.19 -7.81 -4.46
C VAL A 228 -0.58 -6.53 -4.78
N ASP A 229 0.06 -5.51 -5.34
CA ASP A 229 -0.61 -4.27 -5.74
C ASP A 229 -1.11 -4.27 -7.18
N CYS A 230 -0.62 -5.18 -8.02
CA CYS A 230 -0.90 -5.17 -9.46
C CYS A 230 -2.39 -5.25 -9.79
N LEU A 231 -3.16 -6.09 -9.09
CA LEU A 231 -4.60 -6.18 -9.31
C LEU A 231 -5.33 -4.89 -8.92
N ALA A 232 -4.91 -4.24 -7.84
CA ALA A 232 -5.45 -2.96 -7.40
C ALA A 232 -5.12 -1.84 -8.39
N MET A 233 -3.88 -1.77 -8.86
CA MET A 233 -3.42 -0.86 -9.91
C MET A 233 -4.19 -1.06 -11.23
N LEU A 234 -4.45 -2.30 -11.63
CA LEU A 234 -5.21 -2.62 -12.84
C LEU A 234 -6.65 -2.10 -12.80
N LYS A 235 -7.26 -2.00 -11.60
CA LYS A 235 -8.61 -1.47 -11.40
C LYS A 235 -8.64 0.04 -11.16
N ALA A 236 -7.52 0.64 -10.76
CA ALA A 236 -7.36 2.09 -10.76
C ALA A 236 -7.32 2.66 -12.19
N ASP A 237 -7.47 3.98 -12.33
CA ASP A 237 -7.40 4.62 -13.65
C ASP A 237 -5.95 4.69 -14.13
N LYS A 238 -5.04 5.02 -13.20
CA LYS A 238 -3.59 5.01 -13.40
C LYS A 238 -2.89 4.36 -12.22
N GLY A 239 -1.69 3.84 -12.45
CA GLY A 239 -0.83 3.30 -11.40
C GLY A 239 0.56 3.92 -11.42
N VAL A 240 1.11 4.12 -10.23
CA VAL A 240 2.53 4.47 -10.02
C VAL A 240 3.18 3.32 -9.29
N VAL A 241 4.32 2.87 -9.83
CA VAL A 241 5.14 1.83 -9.21
C VAL A 241 6.32 2.46 -8.49
N ILE A 242 6.40 2.32 -7.17
CA ILE A 242 7.64 2.61 -6.43
C ILE A 242 8.67 1.53 -6.76
N ARG A 243 9.86 1.93 -7.20
CA ARG A 243 10.92 0.99 -7.58
C ARG A 243 11.54 0.34 -6.35
N GLY A 244 11.95 -0.92 -6.51
CA GLY A 244 12.54 -1.74 -5.45
C GLY A 244 11.76 -3.04 -5.21
N GLY A 245 10.47 -3.04 -5.51
CA GLY A 245 9.60 -4.22 -5.42
C GLY A 245 9.38 -4.96 -6.74
N SER A 246 8.35 -5.80 -6.76
CA SER A 246 8.02 -6.74 -7.85
C SER A 246 6.86 -6.31 -8.76
N ALA A 247 6.22 -5.16 -8.51
CA ALA A 247 5.04 -4.70 -9.25
C ALA A 247 5.31 -4.53 -10.75
N SER A 248 6.44 -3.93 -11.12
CA SER A 248 6.80 -3.72 -12.54
C SER A 248 6.90 -5.03 -13.31
N GLU A 249 7.53 -6.06 -12.73
CA GLU A 249 7.66 -7.37 -13.37
C GLU A 249 6.30 -8.07 -13.47
N ALA A 250 5.50 -8.02 -12.40
CA ALA A 250 4.18 -8.63 -12.37
C ALA A 250 3.20 -7.96 -13.37
N LEU A 251 3.19 -6.63 -13.48
CA LEU A 251 2.41 -5.91 -14.49
C LEU A 251 2.83 -6.29 -15.91
N ARG A 252 4.13 -6.40 -16.19
CA ARG A 252 4.64 -6.85 -17.51
C ARG A 252 4.24 -8.29 -17.82
N LYS A 253 4.25 -9.20 -16.84
CA LYS A 253 3.74 -10.58 -17.01
C LYS A 253 2.26 -10.60 -17.38
N LEU A 254 1.49 -9.62 -16.92
CA LEU A 254 0.08 -9.42 -17.25
C LEU A 254 -0.12 -8.62 -18.56
N GLY A 255 0.93 -8.48 -19.37
CA GLY A 255 0.89 -7.81 -20.68
C GLY A 255 0.76 -6.28 -20.59
N GLN A 256 1.00 -5.68 -19.43
CA GLN A 256 0.97 -4.23 -19.27
C GLN A 256 2.35 -3.63 -19.54
N GLU A 257 2.35 -2.45 -20.16
CA GLU A 257 3.55 -1.63 -20.26
C GLU A 257 3.74 -0.81 -18.98
N VAL A 258 4.97 -0.78 -18.48
CA VAL A 258 5.40 0.06 -17.36
C VAL A 258 6.62 0.85 -17.82
N LEU A 259 6.53 2.17 -17.83
CA LEU A 259 7.63 3.04 -18.24
C LEU A 259 8.24 3.75 -17.04
N GLU A 260 9.55 3.97 -17.05
CA GLU A 260 10.16 4.95 -16.14
C GLU A 260 9.87 6.36 -16.62
N ILE A 261 9.88 7.35 -15.72
CA ILE A 261 9.66 8.77 -16.09
C ILE A 261 10.50 9.18 -17.31
N LYS A 262 11.79 8.81 -17.33
CA LYS A 262 12.73 9.15 -18.43
C LYS A 262 12.37 8.56 -19.80
N GLN A 263 11.47 7.59 -19.84
CA GLN A 263 10.99 6.93 -21.06
C GLN A 263 9.67 7.53 -21.55
N LEU A 264 9.09 8.48 -20.81
CA LEU A 264 7.93 9.22 -21.26
C LEU A 264 8.31 10.16 -22.40
N ASP A 265 7.41 10.27 -23.36
CA ASP A 265 7.45 11.24 -24.43
C ASP A 265 6.04 11.72 -24.76
N SER A 266 5.93 12.73 -25.63
CA SER A 266 4.63 13.31 -26.01
C SER A 266 3.71 12.33 -26.74
N ASP A 267 4.26 11.28 -27.33
CA ASP A 267 3.55 10.38 -28.23
C ASP A 267 2.95 9.22 -27.44
N ASN A 268 3.65 8.71 -26.43
CA ASN A 268 3.24 7.55 -25.62
C ASN A 268 2.39 7.90 -24.39
N ILE A 269 2.49 9.13 -23.89
CA ILE A 269 1.97 9.53 -22.57
C ILE A 269 0.47 9.30 -22.36
N LYS A 270 -0.32 9.36 -23.44
CA LYS A 270 -1.79 9.23 -23.37
C LYS A 270 -2.24 7.77 -23.31
N ASP A 271 -1.41 6.85 -23.77
CA ASP A 271 -1.75 5.43 -23.93
C ASP A 271 -1.23 4.58 -22.76
N ILE A 272 -0.27 5.11 -21.99
CA ILE A 272 0.29 4.42 -20.83
C ILE A 272 -0.58 4.56 -19.59
N ARG A 273 -0.61 3.48 -18.78
CA ARG A 273 -1.35 3.44 -17.51
C ARG A 273 -0.45 3.35 -16.28
N PHE A 274 0.80 2.94 -16.45
CA PHE A 274 1.71 2.63 -15.35
C PHE A 274 3.07 3.31 -15.55
N VAL A 275 3.50 4.07 -14.55
CA VAL A 275 4.81 4.71 -14.52
C VAL A 275 5.57 4.28 -13.26
N ALA A 276 6.83 3.88 -13.43
CA ALA A 276 7.73 3.57 -12.34
C ALA A 276 8.53 4.82 -11.92
N VAL A 277 8.65 5.03 -10.61
CA VAL A 277 9.32 6.17 -9.97
C VAL A 277 10.23 5.69 -8.85
N ASP A 278 11.23 6.49 -8.47
CA ASP A 278 12.19 6.09 -7.43
C ASP A 278 11.60 6.24 -6.02
N ASN A 279 10.82 7.30 -5.78
CA ASN A 279 10.14 7.58 -4.52
C ASN A 279 9.04 8.65 -4.69
N TRP A 280 8.43 9.08 -3.59
CA TRP A 280 7.33 10.06 -3.59
C TRP A 280 7.74 11.46 -4.04
N THR A 281 9.02 11.82 -3.97
CA THR A 281 9.53 13.12 -4.45
C THR A 281 9.22 13.35 -5.94
N ASP A 282 9.13 12.28 -6.74
CA ASP A 282 8.75 12.40 -8.14
C ASP A 282 7.28 12.83 -8.32
N LEU A 283 6.39 12.34 -7.45
CA LEU A 283 4.98 12.76 -7.43
C LEU A 283 4.86 14.17 -6.85
N GLU A 284 5.64 14.47 -5.82
CA GLU A 284 5.65 15.75 -5.12
C GLU A 284 5.86 16.94 -6.08
N LYS A 285 6.85 16.84 -6.96
CA LYS A 285 7.17 17.84 -7.99
C LYS A 285 6.04 18.06 -8.99
N CYS A 286 5.24 17.04 -9.24
CA CYS A 286 4.15 17.10 -10.20
C CYS A 286 2.83 17.58 -9.59
N LEU A 287 2.74 17.65 -8.25
CA LEU A 287 1.56 18.15 -7.54
C LEU A 287 1.63 19.63 -7.20
N ASP A 288 2.72 20.33 -7.51
CA ASP A 288 2.79 21.78 -7.29
C ASP A 288 1.67 22.50 -8.07
N ILE A 289 1.07 23.50 -7.43
CA ILE A 289 0.13 24.40 -8.10
C ILE A 289 1.01 25.28 -8.99
N GLN A 290 0.85 25.18 -10.31
CA GLN A 290 1.38 26.22 -11.17
C GLN A 290 0.63 27.49 -10.78
N ASP A 291 1.33 28.42 -10.14
CA ASP A 291 0.82 29.77 -9.96
C ASP A 291 0.31 30.25 -11.31
N SER A 292 -0.95 30.68 -11.28
CA SER A 292 -1.67 31.33 -12.35
C SER A 292 -0.74 32.14 -13.25
N ILE A 293 -0.87 31.89 -14.56
CA ILE A 293 -0.45 32.76 -15.65
C ILE A 293 -0.48 34.22 -15.16
N VAL A 294 0.69 34.80 -14.92
CA VAL A 294 0.83 36.22 -14.69
C VAL A 294 0.34 36.88 -15.98
N PHE A 295 -0.89 37.40 -15.96
CA PHE A 295 -1.34 38.32 -17.00
C PHE A 295 -0.31 39.46 -17.03
N GLN A 296 0.50 39.49 -18.09
CA GLN A 296 1.17 40.71 -18.51
C GLN A 296 0.08 41.72 -18.87
N GLY A 297 -0.41 42.40 -17.85
CA GLY A 297 -1.20 43.61 -18.01
C GLY A 297 -0.25 44.71 -18.43
N ASP A 298 -0.04 44.84 -19.74
CA ASP A 298 0.35 46.11 -20.33
C ASP A 298 -0.61 47.17 -19.80
N ARG A 299 -0.07 48.12 -19.03
CA ARG A 299 -0.76 49.38 -18.76
C ARG A 299 -0.20 50.43 -19.73
N PRO A 300 -1.08 51.23 -20.35
CA PRO A 300 -0.70 52.27 -21.30
C PRO A 300 0.11 53.40 -20.66
#